data_AF-A0A3M1ZGJ2-F1
#
_entry.id   AF-A0A3M1ZGJ2-F1
#
_cell.length_a   1.000
_cell.length_b   1.000
_cell.length_c   1.000
_cell.angle_alpha   90.00
_cell.angle_beta   90.00
_cell.angle_gamma   90.00
#
_symmetry.space_group_name_H-M   'P 1'
#
loop_
_entity.id
_entity.type
_entity.pdbx_description
1 polymer ?
#
loop_
_entity_poly.entity_id
_entity_poly.type
_entity_poly.pdbx_seq_one_letter_code
_entity_poly.pdbx_strand_id
1 'polypeptide(L)'
;MFRGKAIVLLSLLFLLGGAATLAQNEDDICPIIVQEALEATDAACQDTGRNEACYGNISIDAEPREDVADFTFEQQGDKVAVTAIDALTLSPFDAETEAWGVALLRLQANLPDTLPGQNVTFLLFGDVELVNEGDAMEAFLFRSGIGDAPCEAAPDSGILVNTPEGVGEVTFTVNQIQVTLGSIAFIQAEAGEDFTIGMLEGHGAIEAEGETVTFETGELVRVPLDEDLMPAGPPSEPEPFDTGVLGEFGMDAAHTLVGEEVGVPSEPITPLSGEWTFIPGAFAMGEGCPPAMQQALSTMSEDTAVIDFSDGVSMEVIVTAADAPLPPNAIFANPDVNVYTMYLEEEGATLLYTLYAQSETLLTGTMEFLIEIPGMSSCTYT
;
A
#
# COMPACT_ATOMS: atom_id res chain seq x y z
N MET A 1 -71.50 -49.59 -31.65
CA MET A 1 -71.40 -50.46 -30.45
C MET A 1 -69.91 -50.60 -30.14
N PHE A 2 -69.46 -50.08 -28.98
CA PHE A 2 -68.12 -50.25 -28.37
C PHE A 2 -66.89 -49.75 -29.17
N ARG A 3 -65.79 -49.29 -28.60
CA ARG A 3 -65.38 -48.67 -27.31
C ARG A 3 -63.88 -48.40 -27.52
N GLY A 4 -63.34 -47.33 -26.93
CA GLY A 4 -62.08 -47.47 -26.20
C GLY A 4 -60.86 -46.66 -26.63
N LYS A 5 -60.53 -45.74 -25.72
CA LYS A 5 -59.18 -45.32 -25.29
C LYS A 5 -58.50 -44.21 -26.10
N ALA A 6 -58.91 -43.00 -25.69
CA ALA A 6 -58.18 -41.76 -25.80
C ALA A 6 -56.70 -41.93 -25.39
N ILE A 7 -55.86 -41.36 -26.23
CA ILE A 7 -54.42 -41.24 -26.11
C ILE A 7 -54.08 -40.47 -24.83
N VAL A 8 -53.14 -41.04 -24.09
CA VAL A 8 -52.58 -40.57 -22.83
C VAL A 8 -51.93 -39.21 -23.04
N LEU A 9 -52.62 -38.14 -22.61
CA LEU A 9 -52.07 -36.80 -22.42
C LEU A 9 -51.50 -36.74 -21.00
N LEU A 10 -50.34 -37.36 -20.79
CA LEU A 10 -49.59 -37.33 -19.53
C LEU A 10 -48.59 -36.17 -19.59
N SER A 11 -49.05 -35.00 -19.17
CA SER A 11 -48.34 -34.12 -18.23
C SER A 11 -46.80 -34.12 -18.27
N LEU A 12 -46.20 -33.72 -19.39
CA LEU A 12 -44.80 -33.29 -19.45
C LEU A 12 -44.74 -31.76 -19.21
N LEU A 13 -45.18 -31.36 -18.01
CA LEU A 13 -45.16 -29.99 -17.52
C LEU A 13 -44.18 -29.91 -16.35
N PHE A 14 -42.91 -30.22 -16.60
CA PHE A 14 -41.82 -30.11 -15.62
C PHE A 14 -40.49 -30.25 -16.38
N LEU A 15 -39.90 -29.14 -16.86
CA LEU A 15 -38.46 -28.95 -17.22
C LEU A 15 -38.23 -27.66 -18.04
N LEU A 16 -38.91 -26.57 -17.66
CA LEU A 16 -38.49 -25.21 -18.01
C LEU A 16 -38.14 -24.49 -16.70
N GLY A 17 -37.20 -25.09 -15.95
CA GLY A 17 -36.45 -24.35 -14.95
C GLY A 17 -35.42 -23.52 -15.72
N GLY A 18 -35.79 -22.31 -16.11
CA GLY A 18 -34.81 -21.33 -16.52
C GLY A 18 -33.85 -21.16 -15.35
N ALA A 19 -32.59 -21.54 -15.54
CA ALA A 19 -31.54 -21.02 -14.69
C ALA A 19 -31.57 -19.51 -14.89
N ALA A 20 -32.06 -18.78 -13.89
CA ALA A 20 -31.72 -17.38 -13.77
C ALA A 20 -30.22 -17.38 -13.49
N THR A 21 -29.42 -17.20 -14.54
CA THR A 21 -28.05 -16.75 -14.40
C THR A 21 -28.14 -15.39 -13.73
N LEU A 22 -27.78 -15.32 -12.46
CA LEU A 22 -27.43 -14.05 -11.85
C LEU A 22 -26.15 -13.63 -12.57
N ALA A 23 -26.26 -12.74 -13.55
CA ALA A 23 -25.12 -11.93 -13.95
C ALA A 23 -24.78 -11.13 -12.70
N GLN A 24 -23.63 -11.42 -12.09
CA GLN A 24 -23.03 -10.50 -11.13
C GLN A 24 -22.76 -9.22 -11.93
N ASN A 25 -23.28 -8.07 -11.49
CA ASN A 25 -23.00 -6.83 -12.19
C ASN A 25 -21.50 -6.59 -12.10
N GLU A 26 -20.85 -6.29 -13.23
CA GLU A 26 -19.42 -5.93 -13.27
C GLU A 26 -19.11 -4.75 -12.32
N ASP A 27 -20.10 -3.87 -12.09
CA ASP A 27 -20.05 -2.75 -11.14
C ASP A 27 -19.82 -3.19 -9.67
N ASP A 28 -20.27 -4.38 -9.26
CA ASP A 28 -20.13 -4.86 -7.87
C ASP A 28 -18.79 -5.57 -7.61
N ILE A 29 -18.07 -5.98 -8.67
CA ILE A 29 -16.83 -6.77 -8.57
C ILE A 29 -15.60 -5.85 -8.51
N CYS A 30 -15.64 -4.71 -9.21
CA CYS A 30 -14.51 -3.79 -9.28
C CYS A 30 -14.00 -3.32 -7.90
N PRO A 31 -14.84 -2.86 -6.96
CA PRO A 31 -14.37 -2.47 -5.62
C PRO A 31 -13.69 -3.62 -4.86
N ILE A 32 -14.15 -4.86 -5.05
CA ILE A 32 -13.58 -6.06 -4.40
C ILE A 32 -12.18 -6.34 -4.95
N ILE A 33 -12.01 -6.36 -6.27
CA ILE A 33 -10.70 -6.61 -6.90
C ILE A 33 -9.69 -5.52 -6.51
N VAL A 34 -10.11 -4.25 -6.54
CA VAL A 34 -9.25 -3.14 -6.14
C VAL A 34 -8.79 -3.33 -4.69
N GLN A 35 -9.73 -3.60 -3.77
CA GLN A 35 -9.40 -3.82 -2.37
C GLN A 35 -8.46 -5.03 -2.18
N GLU A 36 -8.77 -6.17 -2.78
CA GLU A 36 -7.96 -7.40 -2.66
C GLU A 36 -6.55 -7.21 -3.21
N ALA A 37 -6.39 -6.50 -4.33
CA ALA A 37 -5.09 -6.21 -4.92
C ALA A 37 -4.21 -5.34 -4.03
N LEU A 38 -4.81 -4.35 -3.35
CA LEU A 38 -4.09 -3.47 -2.44
C LEU A 38 -3.71 -4.19 -1.15
N GLU A 39 -4.64 -4.94 -0.54
CA GLU A 39 -4.34 -5.77 0.63
C GLU A 39 -3.25 -6.81 0.33
N ALA A 40 -3.28 -7.41 -0.86
CA ALA A 40 -2.23 -8.33 -1.32
C ALA A 40 -0.88 -7.62 -1.49
N THR A 41 -0.89 -6.43 -2.10
CA THR A 41 0.33 -5.63 -2.29
C THR A 41 0.93 -5.22 -0.95
N ASP A 42 0.12 -4.76 0.00
CA ASP A 42 0.58 -4.43 1.36
C ASP A 42 1.30 -5.62 1.99
N ALA A 43 0.60 -6.76 2.10
CA ALA A 43 1.12 -7.95 2.74
C ALA A 43 2.37 -8.51 2.06
N ALA A 44 2.43 -8.49 0.71
CA ALA A 44 3.53 -9.03 -0.06
C ALA A 44 4.76 -8.11 -0.09
N CYS A 45 4.55 -6.79 -0.05
CA CYS A 45 5.58 -5.78 -0.28
C CYS A 45 6.04 -5.03 0.98
N GLN A 46 5.52 -5.35 2.17
CA GLN A 46 5.95 -4.78 3.46
C GLN A 46 7.48 -4.78 3.64
N ASP A 47 8.11 -5.93 3.41
CA ASP A 47 9.56 -6.11 3.54
C ASP A 47 10.35 -5.71 2.27
N THR A 48 9.82 -4.83 1.42
CA THR A 48 10.57 -4.34 0.25
C THR A 48 11.72 -3.47 0.75
N GLY A 49 12.95 -3.83 0.38
CA GLY A 49 14.13 -3.12 0.79
C GLY A 49 14.42 -1.91 -0.10
N ARG A 50 15.63 -1.37 0.06
CA ARG A 50 16.08 -0.17 -0.65
C ARG A 50 16.45 -0.48 -2.09
N ASN A 51 16.02 0.37 -3.01
CA ASN A 51 16.21 0.20 -4.45
C ASN A 51 15.67 -1.14 -4.95
N GLU A 52 14.53 -1.58 -4.40
CA GLU A 52 13.85 -2.80 -4.80
C GLU A 52 12.46 -2.49 -5.34
N ALA A 53 12.10 -3.23 -6.38
CA ALA A 53 10.75 -3.32 -6.90
C ALA A 53 10.13 -4.60 -6.36
N CYS A 54 8.87 -4.52 -5.95
CA CYS A 54 8.06 -5.62 -5.49
C CYS A 54 6.87 -5.82 -6.43
N TYR A 55 6.66 -7.07 -6.79
CA TYR A 55 5.50 -7.51 -7.56
C TYR A 55 4.30 -7.54 -6.59
N GLY A 56 3.46 -6.49 -6.63
CA GLY A 56 2.37 -6.29 -5.68
C GLY A 56 1.14 -7.14 -5.98
N ASN A 57 0.63 -7.04 -7.21
CA ASN A 57 -0.51 -7.81 -7.68
C ASN A 57 -0.30 -8.38 -9.10
N ILE A 58 -1.24 -9.16 -9.62
CA ILE A 58 -1.11 -9.90 -10.88
C ILE A 58 -1.00 -9.02 -12.14
N SER A 59 -0.49 -9.63 -13.21
CA SER A 59 -0.36 -9.03 -14.56
C SER A 59 0.65 -7.88 -14.67
N ILE A 60 1.86 -8.11 -14.15
CA ILE A 60 3.03 -7.25 -14.31
C ILE A 60 4.04 -8.00 -15.18
N ASP A 61 4.56 -7.32 -16.21
CA ASP A 61 5.63 -7.80 -17.06
C ASP A 61 6.87 -6.92 -16.86
N ALA A 62 8.02 -7.52 -16.60
CA ALA A 62 9.27 -6.79 -16.37
C ALA A 62 10.37 -7.35 -17.27
N GLU A 63 10.97 -6.45 -18.05
CA GLU A 63 12.10 -6.79 -18.91
C GLU A 63 13.41 -6.57 -18.13
N PRO A 64 14.25 -7.60 -17.98
CA PRO A 64 15.55 -7.46 -17.32
C PRO A 64 16.56 -6.75 -18.23
N ARG A 65 17.50 -6.03 -17.62
CA ARG A 65 18.66 -5.50 -18.36
C ARG A 65 19.54 -6.60 -18.94
N GLU A 66 20.24 -6.28 -20.03
CA GLU A 66 21.10 -7.24 -20.76
C GLU A 66 22.17 -7.94 -19.89
N ASP A 67 22.60 -7.30 -18.79
CA ASP A 67 23.64 -7.80 -17.89
C ASP A 67 23.10 -8.61 -16.69
N VAL A 68 21.79 -8.76 -16.58
CA VAL A 68 21.13 -9.51 -15.50
C VAL A 68 20.87 -10.95 -15.94
N ALA A 69 21.59 -11.90 -15.34
CA ALA A 69 21.46 -13.32 -15.66
C ALA A 69 20.38 -14.05 -14.82
N ASP A 70 20.17 -13.60 -13.58
CA ASP A 70 19.20 -14.17 -12.64
C ASP A 70 18.14 -13.11 -12.36
N PHE A 71 16.99 -13.24 -13.02
CA PHE A 71 15.84 -12.34 -12.88
C PHE A 71 14.58 -13.17 -12.63
N THR A 72 13.83 -12.85 -11.57
CA THR A 72 12.58 -13.52 -11.23
C THR A 72 11.64 -12.48 -10.67
N PHE A 73 10.61 -12.15 -11.44
CA PHE A 73 9.61 -11.15 -11.14
C PHE A 73 8.29 -11.54 -11.80
N GLU A 74 7.76 -12.69 -11.41
CA GLU A 74 6.66 -13.36 -12.10
C GLU A 74 5.41 -13.54 -11.22
N GLN A 75 5.53 -13.36 -9.90
CA GLN A 75 4.44 -13.58 -8.95
C GLN A 75 4.48 -12.62 -7.76
N GLN A 76 3.34 -12.50 -7.07
CA GLN A 76 3.18 -11.66 -5.88
C GLN A 76 4.28 -11.92 -4.84
N GLY A 77 4.87 -10.84 -4.34
CA GLY A 77 5.95 -10.85 -3.35
C GLY A 77 7.34 -11.08 -3.92
N ASP A 78 7.47 -11.35 -5.22
CA ASP A 78 8.79 -11.34 -5.88
C ASP A 78 9.40 -9.94 -5.78
N LYS A 79 10.69 -9.90 -5.47
CA LYS A 79 11.46 -8.67 -5.30
C LYS A 79 12.72 -8.73 -6.12
N VAL A 80 12.98 -7.66 -6.85
CA VAL A 80 14.20 -7.51 -7.65
C VAL A 80 14.78 -6.13 -7.42
N ALA A 81 16.10 -6.02 -7.61
CA ALA A 81 16.74 -4.71 -7.63
C ALA A 81 16.15 -3.88 -8.78
N VAL A 82 15.82 -2.63 -8.49
CA VAL A 82 15.32 -1.67 -9.50
C VAL A 82 16.33 -1.47 -10.62
N THR A 83 17.63 -1.56 -10.30
CA THR A 83 18.73 -1.49 -11.26
C THR A 83 18.78 -2.70 -12.21
N ALA A 84 18.05 -3.78 -11.92
CA ALA A 84 17.96 -4.95 -12.78
C ALA A 84 16.81 -4.84 -13.80
N ILE A 85 15.87 -3.92 -13.60
CA ILE A 85 14.72 -3.69 -14.48
C ILE A 85 15.11 -2.68 -15.57
N ASP A 86 14.88 -3.07 -16.82
CA ASP A 86 15.00 -2.19 -17.99
C ASP A 86 13.65 -1.52 -18.30
N ALA A 87 12.58 -2.33 -18.38
CA ALA A 87 11.23 -1.86 -18.57
C ALA A 87 10.25 -2.61 -17.65
N LEU A 88 9.19 -1.93 -17.23
CA LEU A 88 8.13 -2.46 -16.39
C LEU A 88 6.79 -2.06 -17.00
N THR A 89 5.95 -3.05 -17.31
CA THR A 89 4.62 -2.86 -17.88
C THR A 89 3.56 -3.50 -16.97
N LEU A 90 2.58 -2.73 -16.55
CA LEU A 90 1.45 -3.19 -15.75
C LEU A 90 0.20 -3.24 -16.63
N SER A 91 -0.65 -4.22 -16.40
CA SER A 91 -1.90 -4.36 -17.15
C SER A 91 -3.03 -3.53 -16.52
N PRO A 92 -3.93 -2.97 -17.35
CA PRO A 92 -5.17 -2.37 -16.87
C PRO A 92 -6.04 -3.39 -16.13
N PHE A 93 -7.08 -2.87 -15.47
CA PHE A 93 -8.10 -3.70 -14.86
C PHE A 93 -8.85 -4.56 -15.91
N ASP A 94 -9.05 -5.83 -15.60
CA ASP A 94 -9.82 -6.79 -16.38
C ASP A 94 -10.70 -7.64 -15.44
N ALA A 95 -12.02 -7.42 -15.51
CA ALA A 95 -13.00 -8.14 -14.68
C ALA A 95 -13.20 -9.62 -15.06
N GLU A 96 -12.84 -10.03 -16.29
CA GLU A 96 -12.99 -11.44 -16.71
C GLU A 96 -11.87 -12.31 -16.13
N THR A 97 -10.67 -11.74 -16.03
CA THR A 97 -9.47 -12.40 -15.50
C THR A 97 -9.15 -12.01 -14.06
N GLU A 98 -9.96 -11.13 -13.46
CA GLU A 98 -9.77 -10.55 -12.13
C GLU A 98 -8.38 -9.90 -11.98
N ALA A 99 -7.83 -9.38 -13.09
CA ALA A 99 -6.48 -8.85 -13.17
C ALA A 99 -6.44 -7.34 -13.02
N TRP A 100 -5.47 -6.85 -12.24
CA TRP A 100 -5.14 -5.43 -12.14
C TRP A 100 -3.70 -5.30 -11.68
N GLY A 101 -2.85 -4.70 -12.52
CA GLY A 101 -1.43 -4.55 -12.23
C GLY A 101 -1.21 -3.56 -11.09
N VAL A 102 -0.46 -3.97 -10.07
CA VAL A 102 0.01 -3.10 -8.97
C VAL A 102 1.45 -3.44 -8.63
N ALA A 103 2.36 -2.46 -8.69
CA ALA A 103 3.77 -2.64 -8.35
C ALA A 103 4.21 -1.59 -7.31
N LEU A 104 5.06 -2.00 -6.37
CA LEU A 104 5.62 -1.12 -5.35
C LEU A 104 7.14 -1.03 -5.52
N LEU A 105 7.66 0.18 -5.70
CA LEU A 105 9.08 0.46 -5.81
C LEU A 105 9.52 1.32 -4.63
N ARG A 106 10.56 0.89 -3.90
CA ARG A 106 11.20 1.70 -2.87
C ARG A 106 12.55 2.16 -3.37
N LEU A 107 12.63 3.42 -3.78
CA LEU A 107 13.84 4.03 -4.31
C LEU A 107 14.58 4.75 -3.19
N GLN A 108 15.87 4.46 -3.04
CA GLN A 108 16.71 5.30 -2.21
C GLN A 108 16.90 6.62 -2.95
N ALA A 109 16.53 7.72 -2.32
CA ALA A 109 16.98 9.00 -2.77
C ALA A 109 18.50 9.09 -2.53
N ASN A 110 19.35 8.69 -3.48
CA ASN A 110 20.73 9.21 -3.62
C ASN A 110 20.71 10.49 -4.45
N LEU A 111 19.68 11.29 -4.22
CA LEU A 111 19.45 12.54 -4.89
C LEU A 111 20.50 13.51 -4.35
N PRO A 112 21.10 14.37 -5.19
CA PRO A 112 22.01 15.37 -4.69
C PRO A 112 21.29 16.15 -3.59
N ASP A 113 21.80 16.04 -2.35
CA ASP A 113 21.33 16.69 -1.12
C ASP A 113 20.35 15.93 -0.19
N THR A 114 20.05 14.63 -0.39
CA THR A 114 19.25 13.84 0.59
C THR A 114 20.09 13.12 1.65
N LEU A 115 19.54 12.98 2.87
CA LEU A 115 20.23 12.32 3.98
C LEU A 115 20.21 10.79 3.81
N PRO A 116 21.25 10.07 4.26
CA PRO A 116 21.27 8.61 4.18
C PRO A 116 20.10 7.99 4.98
N GLY A 117 19.35 7.09 4.34
CA GLY A 117 18.26 6.32 4.98
C GLY A 117 16.85 6.69 4.54
N GLN A 118 16.68 7.61 3.58
CA GLN A 118 15.38 8.03 3.09
C GLN A 118 14.97 7.20 1.85
N ASN A 119 13.81 6.54 1.93
CA ASN A 119 13.22 5.81 0.82
C ASN A 119 12.02 6.59 0.30
N VAL A 120 11.93 6.74 -1.01
CA VAL A 120 10.76 7.25 -1.71
C VAL A 120 10.00 6.03 -2.22
N THR A 121 8.71 6.01 -1.99
CA THR A 121 7.88 4.91 -2.48
C THR A 121 7.10 5.37 -3.69
N PHE A 122 7.17 4.55 -4.74
CA PHE A 122 6.40 4.68 -5.96
C PHE A 122 5.44 3.50 -5.99
N LEU A 123 4.15 3.79 -5.98
CA LEU A 123 3.09 2.79 -6.15
C LEU A 123 2.48 3.00 -7.53
N LEU A 124 2.69 2.03 -8.41
CA LEU A 124 2.23 2.05 -9.79
C LEU A 124 1.00 1.15 -9.90
N PHE A 125 -0.02 1.59 -10.63
CA PHE A 125 -1.24 0.80 -10.83
C PHE A 125 -1.92 1.08 -12.16
N GLY A 126 -2.58 0.05 -12.69
CA GLY A 126 -3.33 0.10 -13.95
C GLY A 126 -2.44 -0.06 -15.19
N ASP A 127 -2.86 0.50 -16.33
CA ASP A 127 -2.11 0.52 -17.59
C ASP A 127 -0.94 1.51 -17.46
N VAL A 128 0.22 1.00 -17.04
CA VAL A 128 1.42 1.79 -16.81
C VAL A 128 2.61 1.15 -17.51
N GLU A 129 3.40 1.96 -18.18
CA GLU A 129 4.70 1.58 -18.72
C GLU A 129 5.77 2.50 -18.15
N LEU A 130 6.84 1.89 -17.64
CA LEU A 130 8.01 2.58 -17.10
C LEU A 130 9.26 2.02 -17.76
N VAL A 131 10.08 2.88 -18.33
CA VAL A 131 11.38 2.54 -18.92
C VAL A 131 12.49 3.25 -18.15
N ASN A 132 13.47 2.48 -17.68
CA ASN A 132 14.55 3.00 -16.86
C ASN A 132 15.66 3.61 -17.73
N GLU A 133 15.93 4.91 -17.59
CA GLU A 133 16.97 5.62 -18.36
C GLU A 133 18.28 5.83 -17.60
N GLY A 134 18.37 5.41 -16.33
CA GLY A 134 19.51 5.69 -15.44
C GLY A 134 20.11 4.47 -14.76
N ASP A 135 21.15 4.66 -13.95
CA ASP A 135 21.77 3.55 -13.19
C ASP A 135 20.95 3.12 -11.96
N ALA A 136 19.99 3.96 -11.50
CA ALA A 136 19.22 3.74 -10.27
C ALA A 136 17.79 4.32 -10.26
N MET A 137 17.06 4.30 -11.39
CA MET A 137 15.72 4.95 -11.54
C MET A 137 15.66 6.42 -11.08
N GLU A 138 16.80 7.09 -11.05
CA GLU A 138 16.89 8.55 -10.82
C GLU A 138 16.26 9.34 -11.99
N ALA A 139 16.21 8.70 -13.16
CA ALA A 139 15.55 9.15 -14.37
C ALA A 139 14.83 7.97 -15.03
N PHE A 140 13.57 8.16 -15.38
CA PHE A 140 12.78 7.16 -16.09
C PHE A 140 11.78 7.83 -17.05
N LEU A 141 11.44 7.12 -18.12
CA LEU A 141 10.29 7.42 -18.95
C LEU A 141 9.07 6.70 -18.38
N PHE A 142 7.94 7.37 -18.41
CA PHE A 142 6.69 6.91 -17.84
C PHE A 142 5.53 7.30 -18.75
N ARG A 143 4.61 6.35 -18.91
CA ARG A 143 3.31 6.53 -19.56
C ARG A 143 2.24 5.82 -18.75
N SER A 144 1.03 6.37 -18.75
CA SER A 144 -0.16 5.73 -18.20
C SER A 144 -1.36 5.84 -19.13
N GLY A 145 -2.34 4.96 -18.93
CA GLY A 145 -3.72 5.22 -19.35
C GLY A 145 -4.30 6.44 -18.60
N ILE A 146 -5.22 7.17 -19.25
CA ILE A 146 -5.92 8.32 -18.68
C ILE A 146 -7.43 8.13 -18.84
N GLY A 147 -8.19 8.37 -17.77
CA GLY A 147 -9.65 8.22 -17.77
C GLY A 147 -10.09 6.78 -18.02
N ASP A 148 -9.25 5.82 -17.60
CA ASP A 148 -9.41 4.39 -17.81
C ASP A 148 -9.86 3.65 -16.55
N ALA A 149 -10.19 4.38 -15.48
CA ALA A 149 -10.77 3.81 -14.26
C ALA A 149 -11.96 2.91 -14.61
N PRO A 150 -11.91 1.61 -14.24
CA PRO A 150 -12.98 0.65 -14.55
C PRO A 150 -14.28 0.91 -13.77
N CYS A 151 -14.20 1.61 -12.65
CA CYS A 151 -15.34 1.97 -11.79
C CYS A 151 -14.99 3.13 -10.84
N GLU A 152 -15.97 3.65 -10.09
CA GLU A 152 -15.77 4.75 -9.13
C GLU A 152 -14.83 4.38 -7.95
N ALA A 153 -14.66 3.10 -7.64
CA ALA A 153 -13.76 2.65 -6.57
C ALA A 153 -12.29 2.53 -7.00
N ALA A 154 -12.03 2.43 -8.30
CA ALA A 154 -10.69 2.31 -8.84
C ALA A 154 -10.12 3.69 -9.21
N PRO A 155 -8.82 3.91 -9.02
CA PRO A 155 -8.16 5.08 -9.58
C PRO A 155 -7.98 4.93 -11.10
N ASP A 156 -7.82 6.05 -11.80
CA ASP A 156 -7.21 6.06 -13.13
C ASP A 156 -5.77 5.56 -13.04
N SER A 157 -5.26 4.98 -14.13
CA SER A 157 -3.89 4.48 -14.16
C SER A 157 -2.86 5.57 -13.90
N GLY A 158 -1.82 5.25 -13.14
CA GLY A 158 -0.80 6.23 -12.79
C GLY A 158 0.19 5.78 -11.75
N ILE A 159 0.92 6.76 -11.21
CA ILE A 159 1.88 6.58 -10.12
C ILE A 159 1.47 7.45 -8.95
N LEU A 160 1.37 6.83 -7.78
CA LEU A 160 1.38 7.55 -6.52
C LEU A 160 2.81 7.59 -5.97
N VAL A 161 3.34 8.78 -5.77
CA VAL A 161 4.67 9.02 -5.21
C VAL A 161 4.51 9.55 -3.80
N ASN A 162 5.19 8.93 -2.84
CA ASN A 162 5.21 9.38 -1.45
C ASN A 162 6.66 9.51 -0.98
N THR A 163 6.97 10.69 -0.46
CA THR A 163 8.19 10.98 0.27
C THR A 163 7.83 11.02 1.76
N PRO A 164 8.50 10.26 2.64
CA PRO A 164 8.16 10.21 4.05
C PRO A 164 8.08 11.61 4.69
N GLU A 165 7.34 11.76 5.77
CA GLU A 165 7.28 13.04 6.47
C GLU A 165 8.61 13.37 7.16
N GLY A 166 8.92 14.66 7.26
CA GLY A 166 10.08 15.15 8.02
C GLY A 166 11.46 14.91 7.37
N VAL A 167 11.51 14.26 6.20
CA VAL A 167 12.77 13.94 5.50
C VAL A 167 13.23 15.00 4.49
N GLY A 168 12.50 16.11 4.35
CA GLY A 168 12.84 17.19 3.41
C GLY A 168 12.28 16.92 2.00
N GLU A 169 12.68 17.74 1.03
CA GLU A 169 12.25 17.58 -0.36
C GLU A 169 13.11 16.55 -1.10
N VAL A 170 12.47 15.78 -1.97
CA VAL A 170 13.08 14.74 -2.81
C VAL A 170 12.96 15.21 -4.26
N THR A 171 14.06 15.18 -5.01
CA THR A 171 14.08 15.56 -6.44
C THR A 171 14.40 14.41 -7.38
N PHE A 172 13.47 13.99 -8.23
CA PHE A 172 13.69 12.96 -9.25
C PHE A 172 13.38 13.49 -10.65
N THR A 173 13.75 12.72 -11.69
CA THR A 173 13.45 13.07 -13.09
C THR A 173 12.50 12.04 -13.69
N VAL A 174 11.40 12.51 -14.27
CA VAL A 174 10.44 11.67 -15.00
C VAL A 174 10.15 12.34 -16.33
N ASN A 175 10.23 11.61 -17.45
CA ASN A 175 10.00 12.19 -18.78
C ASN A 175 10.86 13.44 -19.04
N GLN A 176 12.11 13.45 -18.57
CA GLN A 176 13.03 14.61 -18.60
C GLN A 176 12.53 15.87 -17.87
N ILE A 177 11.47 15.74 -17.07
CA ILE A 177 10.93 16.78 -16.19
C ILE A 177 11.50 16.56 -14.79
N GLN A 178 12.10 17.61 -14.23
CA GLN A 178 12.59 17.54 -12.85
C GLN A 178 11.43 17.84 -11.89
N VAL A 179 11.20 16.92 -10.96
CA VAL A 179 10.12 16.99 -9.98
C VAL A 179 10.73 16.97 -8.59
N THR A 180 10.41 17.99 -7.80
CA THR A 180 10.75 18.10 -6.38
C THR A 180 9.47 17.95 -5.55
N LEU A 181 9.43 16.99 -4.64
CA LEU A 181 8.26 16.70 -3.79
C LEU A 181 8.62 16.69 -2.31
N GLY A 182 7.71 17.20 -1.48
CA GLY A 182 7.75 17.12 -0.03
C GLY A 182 6.42 16.64 0.55
N SER A 183 5.99 15.43 0.15
CA SER A 183 4.97 14.54 0.74
C SER A 183 4.37 13.64 -0.37
N ILE A 184 3.09 13.78 -0.74
CA ILE A 184 2.38 12.84 -1.62
C ILE A 184 1.88 13.52 -2.89
N ALA A 185 2.20 12.94 -4.05
CA ALA A 185 1.68 13.38 -5.35
C ALA A 185 1.21 12.20 -6.21
N PHE A 186 0.24 12.48 -7.08
CA PHE A 186 -0.22 11.57 -8.12
C PHE A 186 0.25 12.06 -9.50
N ILE A 187 0.76 11.15 -10.33
CA ILE A 187 1.38 11.45 -11.62
C ILE A 187 0.74 10.60 -12.72
N GLN A 188 0.41 11.24 -13.84
CA GLN A 188 0.00 10.60 -15.09
C GLN A 188 0.75 11.20 -16.28
N ALA A 189 0.90 10.45 -17.36
CA ALA A 189 1.56 10.94 -18.57
C ALA A 189 1.04 10.24 -19.82
N GLU A 190 0.63 11.02 -20.81
CA GLU A 190 0.20 10.52 -22.12
C GLU A 190 1.06 11.13 -23.25
N ALA A 191 1.50 10.27 -24.17
CA ALA A 191 2.34 10.68 -25.30
C ALA A 191 1.57 11.62 -26.24
N GLY A 192 2.19 12.74 -26.59
CA GLY A 192 1.56 13.78 -27.43
C GLY A 192 0.50 14.63 -26.73
N GLU A 193 0.21 14.36 -25.45
CA GLU A 193 -0.70 15.15 -24.61
C GLU A 193 0.07 15.85 -23.48
N ASP A 194 -0.24 15.55 -22.22
CA ASP A 194 0.36 16.21 -21.05
C ASP A 194 0.94 15.18 -20.07
N PHE A 195 2.03 15.56 -19.42
CA PHE A 195 2.41 15.07 -18.10
C PHE A 195 1.59 15.85 -17.07
N THR A 196 0.90 15.16 -16.17
CA THR A 196 0.12 15.79 -15.12
C THR A 196 0.63 15.35 -13.75
N ILE A 197 0.71 16.30 -12.82
CA ILE A 197 1.04 16.02 -11.42
C ILE A 197 0.06 16.75 -10.51
N GLY A 198 -0.65 16.00 -9.68
CA GLY A 198 -1.58 16.50 -8.66
C GLY A 198 -1.00 16.32 -7.26
N MET A 199 -0.93 17.40 -6.48
CA MET A 199 -0.45 17.34 -5.11
C MET A 199 -1.59 16.91 -4.18
N LEU A 200 -1.41 15.74 -3.55
CA LEU A 200 -2.35 15.22 -2.57
C LEU A 200 -2.07 15.77 -1.18
N GLU A 201 -0.79 15.89 -0.85
CA GLU A 201 -0.35 16.40 0.44
C GLU A 201 1.02 17.08 0.30
N GLY A 202 1.23 18.15 1.06
CA GLY A 202 2.49 18.88 1.09
C GLY A 202 2.62 19.90 -0.04
N HIS A 203 3.81 19.93 -0.63
CA HIS A 203 4.23 20.90 -1.63
C HIS A 203 5.19 20.27 -2.63
N GLY A 204 5.28 20.87 -3.80
CA GLY A 204 6.23 20.45 -4.82
C GLY A 204 6.62 21.57 -5.76
N ALA A 205 7.65 21.28 -6.55
CA ALA A 205 8.08 22.10 -7.67
C ALA A 205 8.32 21.21 -8.89
N ILE A 206 7.99 21.73 -10.06
CA ILE A 206 8.19 21.07 -11.34
C ILE A 206 8.99 22.02 -12.25
N GLU A 207 10.06 21.51 -12.84
CA GLU A 207 10.90 22.24 -13.78
C GLU A 207 10.93 21.52 -15.13
N ALA A 208 10.52 22.25 -16.17
CA ALA A 208 10.62 21.82 -17.56
C ALA A 208 10.95 23.02 -18.46
N GLU A 209 11.72 22.81 -19.52
CA GLU A 209 12.14 23.87 -20.45
C GLU A 209 12.82 25.09 -19.77
N GLY A 210 13.41 24.89 -18.59
CA GLY A 210 14.07 25.94 -17.79
C GLY A 210 13.12 26.88 -17.04
N GLU A 211 11.83 26.54 -16.97
CA GLU A 211 10.83 27.23 -16.15
C GLU A 211 10.39 26.34 -14.98
N THR A 212 10.38 26.92 -13.78
CA THR A 212 9.99 26.22 -12.54
C THR A 212 8.65 26.76 -12.05
N VAL A 213 7.71 25.86 -11.76
CA VAL A 213 6.42 26.17 -11.13
C VAL A 213 6.34 25.42 -9.81
N THR A 214 5.93 26.12 -8.75
CA THR A 214 5.62 25.51 -7.45
C THR A 214 4.12 25.30 -7.32
N PHE A 215 3.73 24.24 -6.63
CA PHE A 215 2.33 23.89 -6.40
C PHE A 215 2.16 23.26 -5.02
N GLU A 216 1.00 23.49 -4.42
CA GLU A 216 0.65 23.05 -3.06
C GLU A 216 -0.49 22.02 -3.09
N THR A 217 -0.80 21.46 -1.92
CA THR A 217 -1.91 20.51 -1.73
C THR A 217 -3.20 20.97 -2.41
N GLY A 218 -3.81 20.07 -3.20
CA GLY A 218 -5.03 20.33 -3.95
C GLY A 218 -4.82 21.09 -5.26
N GLU A 219 -3.58 21.30 -5.67
CA GLU A 219 -3.22 21.89 -6.97
C GLU A 219 -2.65 20.82 -7.91
N LEU A 220 -2.87 21.04 -9.21
CA LEU A 220 -2.37 20.25 -10.31
C LEU A 220 -1.59 21.14 -11.29
N VAL A 221 -0.50 20.61 -11.83
CA VAL A 221 0.29 21.24 -12.90
C VAL A 221 0.38 20.30 -14.10
N ARG A 222 0.35 20.87 -15.31
CA ARG A 222 0.55 20.14 -16.57
C ARG A 222 1.84 20.56 -17.25
N VAL A 223 2.51 19.62 -17.91
CA VAL A 223 3.62 19.88 -18.83
C VAL A 223 3.29 19.20 -20.16
N PRO A 224 3.16 19.95 -21.28
CA PRO A 224 2.90 19.34 -22.58
C PRO A 224 4.02 18.38 -22.98
N LEU A 225 3.66 17.21 -23.48
CA LEU A 225 4.58 16.19 -23.99
C LEU A 225 4.46 16.05 -25.52
N ASP A 226 5.54 15.57 -26.16
CA ASP A 226 5.49 15.07 -27.52
C ASP A 226 5.23 13.56 -27.58
N GLU A 227 5.18 13.01 -28.80
CA GLU A 227 4.92 11.58 -29.05
C GLU A 227 6.02 10.65 -28.48
N ASP A 228 7.20 11.20 -28.18
CA ASP A 228 8.33 10.48 -27.60
C ASP A 228 8.39 10.68 -26.06
N LEU A 229 7.32 11.21 -25.45
CA LEU A 229 7.19 11.53 -24.02
C LEU A 229 8.18 12.61 -23.54
N MET A 230 8.66 13.47 -24.43
CA MET A 230 9.58 14.56 -24.08
C MET A 230 8.82 15.87 -23.87
N PRO A 231 9.28 16.76 -22.98
CA PRO A 231 8.61 18.04 -22.73
C PRO A 231 8.61 18.91 -24.00
N ALA A 232 7.42 19.31 -24.43
CA ALA A 232 7.18 20.15 -25.60
C ALA A 232 6.91 21.62 -25.23
N GLY A 233 6.88 21.95 -23.94
CA GLY A 233 6.66 23.29 -23.42
C GLY A 233 6.93 23.43 -21.92
N PRO A 234 6.84 24.65 -21.37
CA PRO A 234 7.01 24.90 -19.95
C PRO A 234 5.79 24.38 -19.14
N PRO A 235 5.93 24.24 -17.81
CA PRO A 235 4.80 23.87 -16.95
C PRO A 235 3.69 24.94 -16.95
N SER A 236 2.44 24.50 -16.81
CA SER A 236 1.28 25.37 -16.68
C SER A 236 1.27 26.12 -15.33
N GLU A 237 0.45 27.17 -15.23
CA GLU A 237 0.10 27.68 -13.90
C GLU A 237 -0.67 26.60 -13.11
N PRO A 238 -0.55 26.56 -11.76
CA PRO A 238 -1.30 25.61 -10.93
C PRO A 238 -2.81 25.81 -11.07
N GLU A 239 -3.54 24.71 -11.24
CA GLU A 239 -5.00 24.67 -11.29
C GLU A 239 -5.57 23.74 -10.21
N PRO A 240 -6.86 23.84 -9.86
CA PRO A 240 -7.45 22.94 -8.86
C PRO A 240 -7.37 21.48 -9.29
N PHE A 241 -6.87 20.61 -8.41
CA PHE A 241 -6.80 19.17 -8.64
C PHE A 241 -8.13 18.49 -8.29
N ASP A 242 -8.68 17.73 -9.23
CA ASP A 242 -9.84 16.86 -9.00
C ASP A 242 -9.36 15.48 -8.52
N THR A 243 -9.48 15.23 -7.22
CA THR A 243 -9.10 13.95 -6.60
C THR A 243 -10.03 12.80 -6.97
N GLY A 244 -11.14 13.05 -7.68
CA GLY A 244 -12.02 11.99 -8.18
C GLY A 244 -11.33 10.98 -9.11
N VAL A 245 -10.21 11.37 -9.73
CA VAL A 245 -9.38 10.47 -10.56
C VAL A 245 -8.72 9.35 -9.75
N LEU A 246 -8.69 9.46 -8.42
CA LEU A 246 -8.21 8.40 -7.54
C LEU A 246 -9.33 7.46 -7.09
N GLY A 247 -10.60 7.75 -7.39
CA GLY A 247 -11.71 6.93 -6.90
C GLY A 247 -11.73 6.77 -5.38
N GLU A 248 -12.23 5.64 -4.89
CA GLU A 248 -12.19 5.27 -3.46
C GLU A 248 -10.80 4.85 -2.96
N PHE A 249 -9.80 4.72 -3.85
CA PHE A 249 -8.39 4.53 -3.50
C PHE A 249 -7.94 5.58 -2.48
N GLY A 250 -8.40 6.83 -2.66
CA GLY A 250 -8.33 7.90 -1.67
C GLY A 250 -6.95 8.16 -1.07
N MET A 251 -6.93 8.98 -0.01
CA MET A 251 -5.71 9.23 0.79
C MET A 251 -5.37 8.02 1.68
N ASP A 252 -6.37 7.25 2.10
CA ASP A 252 -6.18 6.15 3.05
C ASP A 252 -5.29 5.02 2.46
N ALA A 253 -5.46 4.66 1.17
CA ALA A 253 -4.55 3.70 0.52
C ALA A 253 -3.15 4.29 0.30
N ALA A 254 -3.06 5.60 0.02
CA ALA A 254 -1.80 6.32 -0.13
C ALA A 254 -0.98 6.38 1.17
N HIS A 255 -1.63 6.45 2.33
CA HIS A 255 -0.97 6.35 3.64
C HIS A 255 -0.71 4.89 4.04
N THR A 256 -1.62 3.97 3.74
CA THR A 256 -1.53 2.55 4.16
C THR A 256 -0.46 1.78 3.38
N LEU A 257 -0.54 1.77 2.04
CA LEU A 257 0.31 0.91 1.19
C LEU A 257 1.74 1.38 1.06
N VAL A 258 1.95 2.65 1.35
CA VAL A 258 3.24 3.29 1.17
C VAL A 258 4.10 3.16 2.43
N GLY A 259 3.52 2.58 3.48
CA GLY A 259 4.09 2.60 4.80
C GLY A 259 4.08 4.04 5.28
N GLU A 260 3.25 4.30 6.28
CA GLU A 260 3.81 5.00 7.42
C GLU A 260 4.99 4.11 7.88
N GLU A 261 6.18 4.27 7.26
CA GLU A 261 7.40 4.00 8.00
C GLU A 261 7.23 4.90 9.19
N VAL A 262 6.76 4.29 10.28
CA VAL A 262 6.73 4.84 11.61
C VAL A 262 8.16 5.26 11.84
N GLY A 263 8.47 6.48 11.42
CA GLY A 263 9.83 6.94 11.21
C GLY A 263 10.39 7.08 12.59
N VAL A 264 11.02 6.01 13.09
CA VAL A 264 11.54 5.98 14.44
C VAL A 264 12.56 7.10 14.49
N PRO A 265 12.33 8.19 15.24
CA PRO A 265 13.22 9.33 15.19
C PRO A 265 14.63 8.88 15.53
N SER A 266 15.63 9.35 14.79
CA SER A 266 17.02 8.92 15.02
C SER A 266 17.61 9.47 16.33
N GLU A 267 17.00 10.53 16.87
CA GLU A 267 17.35 11.07 18.19
C GLU A 267 16.65 10.29 19.30
N PRO A 268 17.36 9.94 20.39
CA PRO A 268 16.76 9.20 21.49
C PRO A 268 15.67 10.03 22.18
N ILE A 269 14.46 9.47 22.21
CA ILE A 269 13.29 9.97 22.89
C ILE A 269 13.13 9.17 24.18
N THR A 270 12.83 9.86 25.27
CA THR A 270 12.39 9.21 26.51
C THR A 270 10.91 9.54 26.70
N PRO A 271 10.00 8.60 26.39
CA PRO A 271 8.58 8.81 26.62
C PRO A 271 8.29 9.14 28.09
N LEU A 272 7.25 9.95 28.32
CA LEU A 272 6.85 10.31 29.69
C LEU A 272 6.25 9.09 30.39
N SER A 273 6.66 8.88 31.63
CA SER A 273 6.02 7.90 32.51
C SER A 273 4.65 8.42 32.94
N GLY A 274 3.64 7.55 32.96
CA GLY A 274 2.27 7.94 33.30
C GLY A 274 1.19 7.03 32.72
N GLU A 275 -0.04 7.52 32.73
CA GLU A 275 -1.19 6.87 32.10
C GLU A 275 -1.17 7.10 30.58
N TRP A 276 -1.23 6.01 29.82
CA TRP A 276 -1.29 5.96 28.37
C TRP A 276 -2.61 5.31 27.94
N THR A 277 -3.27 5.90 26.96
CA THR A 277 -4.45 5.30 26.33
C THR A 277 -4.01 4.52 25.10
N PHE A 278 -4.31 3.24 25.08
CA PHE A 278 -4.13 2.40 23.90
C PHE A 278 -5.34 2.55 22.98
N ILE A 279 -5.07 2.90 21.73
CA ILE A 279 -6.07 3.00 20.67
C ILE A 279 -5.79 1.85 19.69
N PRO A 280 -6.65 0.82 19.64
CA PRO A 280 -6.45 -0.29 18.72
C PRO A 280 -6.52 0.18 17.26
N GLY A 281 -5.54 -0.25 16.46
CA GLY A 281 -5.50 -0.01 15.02
C GLY A 281 -6.29 -1.05 14.22
N ALA A 282 -6.05 -1.10 12.91
CA ALA A 282 -6.54 -2.18 12.05
C ALA A 282 -5.88 -3.51 12.44
N PHE A 283 -6.63 -4.61 12.32
CA PHE A 283 -6.13 -5.96 12.63
C PHE A 283 -6.11 -6.81 11.36
N ALA A 284 -5.01 -7.53 11.14
CA ALA A 284 -4.89 -8.50 10.05
C ALA A 284 -4.85 -9.93 10.60
N MET A 285 -5.59 -10.85 9.97
CA MET A 285 -5.66 -12.26 10.37
C MET A 285 -4.93 -13.14 9.37
N GLY A 286 -3.96 -13.91 9.84
CA GLY A 286 -3.23 -14.88 9.03
C GLY A 286 -4.04 -16.14 8.70
N GLU A 287 -3.54 -16.91 7.74
CA GLU A 287 -4.15 -18.18 7.33
C GLU A 287 -4.24 -19.18 8.50
N GLY A 288 -5.46 -19.63 8.83
CA GLY A 288 -5.69 -20.63 9.88
C GLY A 288 -6.49 -20.13 11.09
N CYS A 289 -6.79 -18.84 11.17
CA CYS A 289 -7.59 -18.28 12.26
C CYS A 289 -9.10 -18.61 12.11
N PRO A 290 -9.77 -19.15 13.15
CA PRO A 290 -11.21 -19.38 13.11
C PRO A 290 -12.03 -18.07 13.01
N PRO A 291 -13.11 -18.00 12.21
CA PRO A 291 -13.94 -16.80 12.08
C PRO A 291 -14.51 -16.27 13.40
N ALA A 292 -14.72 -17.14 14.39
CA ALA A 292 -15.19 -16.76 15.72
C ALA A 292 -14.16 -15.93 16.51
N MET A 293 -12.86 -16.04 16.22
CA MET A 293 -11.82 -15.22 16.86
C MET A 293 -11.84 -13.78 16.33
N GLN A 294 -12.10 -13.59 15.03
CA GLN A 294 -12.22 -12.27 14.41
C GLN A 294 -13.29 -11.42 15.10
N GLN A 295 -14.44 -12.02 15.39
CA GLN A 295 -15.53 -11.35 16.09
C GLN A 295 -15.22 -11.03 17.56
N ALA A 296 -14.35 -11.80 18.22
CA ALA A 296 -13.93 -11.51 19.59
C ALA A 296 -12.93 -10.34 19.61
N LEU A 297 -12.01 -10.29 18.66
CA LEU A 297 -10.99 -9.24 18.56
C LEU A 297 -11.58 -7.90 18.12
N SER A 298 -12.58 -7.88 17.24
CA SER A 298 -13.31 -6.65 16.88
C SER A 298 -14.10 -6.02 18.04
N THR A 299 -14.12 -6.66 19.22
CA THR A 299 -14.74 -6.12 20.43
C THR A 299 -13.73 -5.63 21.47
N MET A 300 -12.43 -5.68 21.14
CA MET A 300 -11.41 -5.04 21.97
C MET A 300 -11.65 -3.53 22.02
N SER A 301 -11.79 -2.99 23.21
CA SER A 301 -12.01 -1.57 23.45
C SER A 301 -10.70 -0.83 23.69
N GLU A 302 -10.76 0.50 23.69
CA GLU A 302 -9.72 1.35 24.27
C GLU A 302 -9.39 0.86 25.68
N ASP A 303 -8.11 0.58 25.93
CA ASP A 303 -7.59 0.17 27.23
C ASP A 303 -6.58 1.23 27.71
N THR A 304 -6.39 1.33 29.02
CA THR A 304 -5.41 2.27 29.60
C THR A 304 -4.30 1.50 30.28
N ALA A 305 -3.06 1.95 30.12
CA ALA A 305 -1.90 1.34 30.73
C ALA A 305 -1.08 2.40 31.47
N VAL A 306 -0.49 2.03 32.61
CA VAL A 306 0.51 2.86 33.28
C VAL A 306 1.88 2.33 32.90
N ILE A 307 2.68 3.17 32.22
CA ILE A 307 4.01 2.80 31.73
C ILE A 307 5.06 3.64 32.48
N ASP A 308 6.07 2.96 33.02
CA ASP A 308 7.24 3.57 33.63
C ASP A 308 8.47 3.42 32.71
N PHE A 309 9.13 4.54 32.44
CA PHE A 309 10.33 4.64 31.59
C PHE A 309 11.60 4.97 32.40
N SER A 310 11.50 5.10 33.73
CA SER A 310 12.54 5.68 34.58
C SER A 310 13.75 4.77 34.87
N ASP A 311 13.59 3.44 34.87
CA ASP A 311 14.64 2.46 35.18
C ASP A 311 14.59 1.24 34.22
N GLY A 312 14.48 1.51 32.92
CA GLY A 312 14.13 0.51 31.90
C GLY A 312 12.61 0.48 31.67
N VAL A 313 12.17 -0.05 30.53
CA VAL A 313 10.73 -0.11 30.24
C VAL A 313 10.10 -1.20 31.07
N SER A 314 9.19 -0.79 31.95
CA SER A 314 8.34 -1.68 32.72
C SER A 314 6.90 -1.23 32.51
N MET A 315 6.11 -2.05 31.81
CA MET A 315 4.67 -1.89 31.82
C MET A 315 4.15 -2.53 33.11
N GLU A 316 4.19 -1.78 34.22
CA GLU A 316 3.79 -2.33 35.52
C GLU A 316 2.29 -2.60 35.61
N VAL A 317 1.47 -1.96 34.77
CA VAL A 317 0.02 -2.17 34.77
C VAL A 317 -0.56 -1.95 33.36
N ILE A 318 -0.84 -3.03 32.61
CA ILE A 318 -1.89 -2.98 31.59
C ILE A 318 -3.22 -3.14 32.35
N VAL A 319 -4.00 -2.06 32.48
CA VAL A 319 -5.39 -2.18 32.95
C VAL A 319 -6.19 -2.60 31.73
N THR A 320 -6.30 -3.91 31.49
CA THR A 320 -7.41 -4.41 30.67
C THR A 320 -8.71 -3.90 31.29
N ALA A 321 -9.82 -3.89 30.55
CA ALA A 321 -11.17 -3.58 31.09
C ALA A 321 -11.57 -4.30 32.41
N ALA A 322 -10.76 -5.21 32.96
CA ALA A 322 -10.95 -5.97 34.19
C ALA A 322 -9.93 -5.73 35.35
N ASP A 323 -9.06 -4.70 35.33
CA ASP A 323 -8.10 -4.38 36.42
C ASP A 323 -7.08 -5.52 36.76
N ALA A 324 -6.75 -6.39 35.81
CA ALA A 324 -5.84 -7.51 36.04
C ALA A 324 -4.37 -7.13 35.75
N PRO A 325 -3.40 -7.43 36.64
CA PRO A 325 -1.98 -7.19 36.38
C PRO A 325 -1.46 -8.11 35.27
N LEU A 326 -0.39 -7.68 34.58
CA LEU A 326 0.27 -8.51 33.57
C LEU A 326 0.83 -9.81 34.16
N PRO A 327 0.90 -10.88 33.35
CA PRO A 327 1.54 -12.11 33.77
C PRO A 327 3.01 -11.90 34.15
N PRO A 328 3.51 -12.56 35.21
CA PRO A 328 4.87 -12.35 35.73
C PRO A 328 5.99 -12.83 34.80
N ASN A 329 5.65 -13.51 33.69
CA ASN A 329 6.56 -14.00 32.66
C ASN A 329 6.67 -13.07 31.45
N ALA A 330 6.04 -11.89 31.47
CA ALA A 330 6.28 -10.87 30.45
C ALA A 330 7.75 -10.40 30.50
N ILE A 331 8.42 -10.39 29.35
CA ILE A 331 9.79 -9.95 29.16
C ILE A 331 9.76 -8.64 28.39
N PHE A 332 10.37 -7.60 28.95
CA PHE A 332 10.52 -6.31 28.29
C PHE A 332 11.95 -6.14 27.78
N ALA A 333 12.08 -5.63 26.56
CA ALA A 333 13.37 -5.29 25.98
C ALA A 333 13.30 -3.96 25.23
N ASN A 334 14.43 -3.28 25.19
CA ASN A 334 14.65 -2.11 24.35
C ASN A 334 15.77 -2.50 23.38
N PRO A 335 15.42 -3.13 22.24
CA PRO A 335 16.42 -3.68 21.32
C PRO A 335 17.20 -2.60 20.58
N ASP A 336 16.58 -1.45 20.32
CA ASP A 336 17.12 -0.36 19.51
C ASP A 336 16.63 1.02 19.98
N VAL A 337 17.27 2.10 19.52
CA VAL A 337 16.86 3.46 19.89
C VAL A 337 15.38 3.69 19.56
N ASN A 338 14.61 4.18 20.55
CA ASN A 338 13.17 4.43 20.43
C ASN A 338 12.31 3.20 20.12
N VAL A 339 12.86 1.98 20.22
CA VAL A 339 12.11 0.73 20.04
C VAL A 339 11.97 0.03 21.39
N TYR A 340 10.75 -0.38 21.71
CA TYR A 340 10.43 -1.12 22.92
C TYR A 340 9.64 -2.36 22.57
N THR A 341 9.95 -3.47 23.19
CA THR A 341 9.29 -4.76 22.93
C THR A 341 8.83 -5.38 24.23
N MET A 342 7.65 -6.01 24.19
CA MET A 342 7.16 -6.90 25.23
C MET A 342 6.91 -8.27 24.60
N TYR A 343 7.49 -9.29 25.19
CA TYR A 343 7.31 -10.68 24.80
C TYR A 343 6.64 -11.45 25.95
N LEU A 344 5.59 -12.20 25.64
CA LEU A 344 4.87 -13.03 26.59
C LEU A 344 4.56 -14.39 25.95
N GLU A 345 4.88 -15.47 26.66
CA GLU A 345 4.59 -16.84 26.21
C GLU A 345 3.79 -17.58 27.29
N GLU A 346 2.56 -18.01 26.98
CA GLU A 346 1.67 -18.74 27.89
C GLU A 346 1.05 -19.94 27.16
N GLU A 347 1.16 -21.15 27.74
CA GLU A 347 0.67 -22.45 27.24
C GLU A 347 0.02 -22.45 25.82
N GLY A 348 0.86 -22.44 24.78
CA GLY A 348 0.41 -22.54 23.37
C GLY A 348 0.06 -21.20 22.71
N ALA A 349 0.34 -20.07 23.35
CA ALA A 349 0.21 -18.74 22.78
C ALA A 349 1.48 -17.91 23.03
N THR A 350 1.90 -17.16 22.01
CA THR A 350 2.97 -16.16 22.10
C THR A 350 2.39 -14.81 21.71
N LEU A 351 2.71 -13.80 22.50
CA LEU A 351 2.41 -12.40 22.24
C LEU A 351 3.73 -11.63 22.14
N LEU A 352 3.93 -10.96 21.01
CA LEU A 352 4.99 -9.99 20.80
C LEU A 352 4.35 -8.63 20.54
N TYR A 353 4.69 -7.65 21.36
CA TYR A 353 4.25 -6.28 21.21
C TYR A 353 5.47 -5.40 20.95
N THR A 354 5.47 -4.66 19.84
CA THR A 354 6.56 -3.76 19.47
C THR A 354 6.05 -2.33 19.42
N LEU A 355 6.68 -1.44 20.18
CA LEU A 355 6.35 -0.03 20.30
C LEU A 355 7.51 0.82 19.77
N TYR A 356 7.16 1.89 19.08
CA TYR A 356 8.06 2.89 18.52
C TYR A 356 7.74 4.25 19.15
N ALA A 357 8.73 4.89 19.76
CA ALA A 357 8.55 6.23 20.27
C ALA A 357 8.57 7.26 19.14
N GLN A 358 7.46 7.97 18.98
CA GLN A 358 7.30 9.07 18.03
C GLN A 358 7.52 10.42 18.68
N SER A 359 7.14 10.55 19.96
CA SER A 359 7.42 11.71 20.78
C SER A 359 7.41 11.33 22.27
N GLU A 360 7.64 12.30 23.15
CA GLU A 360 7.50 12.09 24.59
C GLU A 360 6.07 11.65 25.01
N THR A 361 5.06 11.88 24.15
CA THR A 361 3.64 11.63 24.44
C THR A 361 2.95 10.75 23.39
N LEU A 362 3.69 10.16 22.46
CA LEU A 362 3.13 9.29 21.42
C LEU A 362 4.03 8.06 21.21
N LEU A 363 3.41 6.89 21.31
CA LEU A 363 3.97 5.62 20.90
C LEU A 363 3.05 5.01 19.84
N THR A 364 3.62 4.49 18.78
CA THR A 364 2.93 3.66 17.79
C THR A 364 3.50 2.25 17.84
N GLY A 365 2.87 1.25 17.23
CA GLY A 365 3.36 -0.11 17.39
C GLY A 365 2.53 -1.18 16.70
N THR A 366 3.04 -2.39 16.74
CA THR A 366 2.41 -3.60 16.20
C THR A 366 2.25 -4.66 17.30
N MET A 367 1.24 -5.51 17.15
CA MET A 367 0.89 -6.52 18.13
C MET A 367 0.72 -7.87 17.46
N GLU A 368 1.76 -8.70 17.52
CA GLU A 368 1.73 -10.03 16.96
C GLU A 368 1.30 -11.05 18.01
N PHE A 369 0.30 -11.84 17.67
CA PHE A 369 -0.13 -12.98 18.46
C PHE A 369 -0.07 -14.25 17.63
N LEU A 370 0.65 -15.22 18.15
CA LEU A 370 0.74 -16.57 17.61
C LEU A 370 0.04 -17.53 18.55
N ILE A 371 -0.97 -18.24 18.05
CA ILE A 371 -1.70 -19.26 18.81
C ILE A 371 -1.51 -20.62 18.15
N GLU A 372 -0.94 -21.55 18.91
CA GLU A 372 -0.78 -22.95 18.56
C GLU A 372 -1.91 -23.77 19.16
N ILE A 373 -2.88 -24.15 18.33
CA ILE A 373 -3.99 -25.01 18.76
C ILE A 373 -3.68 -26.46 18.36
N PRO A 374 -3.63 -27.42 19.30
CA PRO A 374 -3.33 -28.81 18.99
C PRO A 374 -4.27 -29.39 17.91
N GLY A 375 -3.71 -29.73 16.75
CA GLY A 375 -4.46 -30.29 15.61
C GLY A 375 -4.98 -29.27 14.60
N MET A 376 -4.62 -27.99 14.71
CA MET A 376 -4.85 -26.96 13.69
C MET A 376 -3.52 -26.33 13.24
N SER A 377 -3.55 -25.62 12.11
CA SER A 377 -2.44 -24.74 11.72
C SER A 377 -2.31 -23.60 12.75
N SER A 378 -1.10 -23.08 12.92
CA SER A 378 -0.84 -21.89 13.73
C SER A 378 -1.66 -20.72 13.20
N CYS A 379 -2.31 -19.99 14.09
CA CYS A 379 -3.01 -18.73 13.76
C CYS A 379 -2.12 -17.57 14.21
N THR A 380 -1.72 -16.74 13.26
CA THR A 380 -1.00 -15.48 13.51
C THR A 380 -1.94 -14.32 13.24
N TYR A 381 -1.93 -13.30 14.09
CA TYR A 381 -2.56 -12.01 13.78
C TYR A 381 -1.68 -10.85 14.21
N THR A 382 -1.81 -9.72 13.51
CA THR A 382 -0.98 -8.52 13.68
C THR A 382 -1.85 -7.28 13.88
#